data_AF-A0A7S4KYQ9-F1
#
_entry.id   AF-A0A7S4KYQ9-F1
#
_cell.length_a   1.000
_cell.length_b   1.000
_cell.length_c   1.000
_cell.angle_alpha   90.00
_cell.angle_beta   90.00
_cell.angle_gamma   90.00
#
_symmetry.space_group_name_H-M   'P 1'
#
loop_
_entity.id
_entity.type
_entity.pdbx_description
1 polymer ?
#
loop_
_entity_poly.entity_id
_entity_poly.type
_entity_poly.pdbx_seq_one_letter_code
_entity_poly.pdbx_strand_id
1 'polypeptide(L)'
;MHARLFFFACFLALFCSLARFEPEGAISCTRDITEASIQIIDATNDIAKATVDCGSNSSGVACANDISEASASLAKASIDINNAVTDCGGQGSQCADDISTCAYDLAVASFWTEEAASNCSTSATACTYDIAMASKYLALAGIAIGDAIADC
;
A
#
# COMPACT_ATOMS: atom_id res chain seq x y z
N MET A 1 -16.91 -3.97 65.88
CA MET A 1 -16.18 -3.12 64.91
C MET A 1 -16.15 -3.84 63.55
N HIS A 2 -17.28 -3.92 62.84
CA HIS A 2 -17.39 -4.66 61.57
C HIS A 2 -18.41 -3.98 60.62
N ALA A 3 -18.29 -2.67 60.44
CA ALA A 3 -19.21 -1.91 59.57
C ALA A 3 -18.49 -0.84 58.72
N ARG A 4 -17.21 -1.07 58.39
CA ARG A 4 -16.41 -0.12 57.59
C ARG A 4 -15.73 -0.73 56.37
N LEU A 5 -15.92 -2.03 56.11
CA LEU A 5 -15.28 -2.73 54.98
C LEU A 5 -16.17 -2.89 53.74
N PHE A 6 -17.48 -2.61 53.82
CA PHE A 6 -18.38 -2.83 52.67
C PHE A 6 -18.53 -1.62 51.74
N PHE A 7 -18.12 -0.41 52.17
CA PHE A 7 -18.33 0.81 51.38
C PHE A 7 -17.20 1.09 50.36
N PHE A 8 -16.07 0.38 50.44
CA PHE A 8 -14.90 0.63 49.58
C PHE A 8 -14.87 -0.24 48.30
N ALA A 9 -15.76 -1.24 48.19
CA ALA A 9 -15.77 -2.15 47.04
C ALA A 9 -16.54 -1.61 45.81
N CYS A 10 -17.37 -0.57 45.97
CA CYS A 10 -18.19 -0.05 44.88
C CYS A 10 -17.55 1.12 44.10
N PHE A 11 -16.54 1.78 44.67
CA PHE A 11 -15.89 2.93 44.01
C PHE A 11 -14.81 2.53 42.99
N LEU A 12 -14.30 1.30 43.04
CA LEU A 12 -13.30 0.79 42.07
C LEU A 12 -13.91 0.22 40.79
N ALA A 13 -15.24 0.01 40.73
CA ALA A 13 -15.90 -0.43 39.50
C ALA A 13 -16.25 0.72 38.54
N LEU A 14 -16.16 1.99 38.99
CA LEU A 14 -16.52 3.16 38.18
C LEU A 14 -15.37 3.71 37.31
N PHE A 15 -14.15 3.17 37.47
CA PHE A 15 -12.99 3.53 36.65
C PHE A 15 -12.65 2.49 35.57
N CYS A 16 -13.49 1.45 35.40
CA CYS A 16 -13.31 0.43 34.36
C CYS A 16 -14.21 0.66 33.13
N SER A 17 -14.54 1.92 32.82
CA SER A 17 -15.42 2.24 31.67
C SER A 17 -14.95 3.43 30.83
N LEU A 18 -13.73 3.95 31.07
CA LEU A 18 -13.16 5.06 30.29
C LEU A 18 -11.75 4.79 29.75
N ALA A 19 -11.24 3.57 29.86
CA ALA A 19 -10.25 3.12 28.91
C ALA A 19 -10.99 2.85 27.59
N ARG A 20 -11.23 3.92 26.82
CA ARG A 20 -11.27 3.78 25.37
C ARG A 20 -9.93 3.18 25.00
N PHE A 21 -9.91 1.87 24.87
CA PHE A 21 -8.84 1.14 24.21
C PHE A 21 -8.95 1.59 22.75
N GLU A 22 -8.33 2.72 22.42
CA GLU A 22 -8.03 3.00 21.01
C GLU A 22 -7.14 1.83 20.58
N PRO A 23 -7.57 1.04 19.58
CA PRO A 23 -6.80 -0.12 19.18
C PRO A 23 -5.49 0.42 18.61
N GLU A 24 -4.36 0.07 19.21
CA GLU A 24 -3.03 0.37 18.65
C GLU A 24 -2.97 -0.03 17.16
N GLY A 25 -3.74 -1.05 16.76
CA GLY A 25 -3.90 -1.46 15.36
C GLY A 25 -4.59 -0.44 14.44
N ALA A 26 -5.54 0.38 14.90
CA ALA A 26 -6.19 1.36 14.00
C ALA A 26 -5.25 2.51 13.61
N ILE A 27 -4.40 2.97 14.53
CA ILE A 27 -3.41 4.02 14.24
C ILE A 27 -2.34 3.49 13.27
N SER A 28 -1.86 2.26 13.49
CA SER A 28 -0.84 1.68 12.62
C SER A 28 -1.41 1.28 11.26
N CYS A 29 -2.64 0.74 11.20
CA CYS A 29 -3.39 0.51 9.97
C CYS A 29 -3.49 1.75 9.07
N THR A 30 -3.96 2.87 9.63
CA THR A 30 -4.13 4.12 8.87
C THR A 30 -2.80 4.63 8.35
N ARG A 31 -1.74 4.54 9.17
CA ARG A 31 -0.40 4.95 8.78
C ARG A 31 0.12 4.10 7.62
N ASP A 32 0.01 2.77 7.73
CA ASP A 32 0.54 1.86 6.72
C ASP A 32 -0.19 2.02 5.37
N ILE A 33 -1.52 2.21 5.39
CA ILE A 33 -2.31 2.54 4.19
C ILE A 33 -1.86 3.88 3.58
N THR A 34 -1.61 4.89 4.41
CA THR A 34 -1.17 6.21 3.95
C THR A 34 0.24 6.15 3.35
N GLU A 35 1.16 5.44 3.99
CA GLU A 35 2.52 5.23 3.51
C GLU A 35 2.49 4.46 2.17
N ALA A 36 1.73 3.37 2.09
CA ALA A 36 1.51 2.64 0.85
C ALA A 36 0.97 3.53 -0.27
N SER A 37 0.00 4.40 0.03
CA SER A 37 -0.57 5.34 -0.94
C SER A 37 0.49 6.28 -1.53
N ILE A 38 1.40 6.79 -0.69
CA ILE A 38 2.51 7.64 -1.13
C ILE A 38 3.45 6.84 -2.05
N GLN A 39 3.81 5.62 -1.67
CA GLN A 39 4.70 4.79 -2.49
C GLN A 39 4.07 4.38 -3.82
N ILE A 40 2.74 4.16 -3.87
CA ILE A 40 1.99 3.91 -5.11
C ILE A 40 2.06 5.14 -6.03
N ILE A 41 1.92 6.35 -5.46
CA ILE A 41 2.04 7.60 -6.22
C ILE A 41 3.46 7.75 -6.77
N ASP A 42 4.49 7.49 -5.97
CA ASP A 42 5.89 7.55 -6.42
C ASP A 42 6.14 6.55 -7.54
N ALA A 43 5.71 5.29 -7.40
CA ALA A 43 5.80 4.28 -8.46
C ALA A 43 5.06 4.71 -9.73
N THR A 44 3.89 5.33 -9.60
CA THR A 44 3.11 5.86 -10.74
C THR A 44 3.87 6.97 -11.45
N ASN A 45 4.51 7.87 -10.70
CA ASN A 45 5.33 8.95 -11.27
C ASN A 45 6.55 8.39 -12.01
N ASP A 46 7.22 7.39 -11.43
CA ASP A 46 8.40 6.77 -12.05
C ASP A 46 8.03 6.01 -13.33
N ILE A 47 6.92 5.29 -13.35
CA ILE A 47 6.39 4.66 -14.57
C ILE A 47 5.95 5.70 -15.62
N ALA A 48 5.43 6.85 -15.18
CA ALA A 48 5.09 7.95 -16.09
C ALA A 48 6.34 8.56 -16.75
N LYS A 49 7.45 8.73 -16.00
CA LYS A 49 8.74 9.12 -16.58
C LYS A 49 9.25 8.05 -17.54
N ALA A 50 9.21 6.77 -17.15
CA ALA A 50 9.61 5.65 -18.01
C ALA A 50 8.83 5.65 -19.33
N THR A 51 7.53 5.96 -19.30
CA THR A 51 6.70 6.07 -20.52
C THR A 51 7.28 7.09 -21.50
N VAL A 52 7.77 8.24 -21.00
CA VAL A 52 8.36 9.30 -21.83
C VAL A 52 9.76 8.92 -22.30
N ASP A 53 10.61 8.46 -21.38
CA ASP A 53 12.03 8.24 -21.66
C ASP A 53 12.26 6.95 -22.46
N CYS A 54 11.52 5.89 -22.17
CA CYS A 54 11.53 4.66 -22.97
C CYS A 54 10.83 4.85 -24.32
N GLY A 55 9.80 5.70 -24.40
CA GLY A 55 9.17 6.07 -25.67
C GLY A 55 10.12 6.83 -26.60
N SER A 56 11.02 7.63 -26.03
CA SER A 56 12.05 8.37 -26.78
C SER A 56 13.23 7.49 -27.18
N ASN A 57 13.70 6.64 -26.27
CA ASN A 57 14.73 5.63 -26.52
C ASN A 57 14.62 4.50 -25.49
N SER A 58 13.99 3.38 -25.88
CA SER A 58 13.73 2.25 -24.98
C SER A 58 14.99 1.62 -24.38
N SER A 59 16.13 1.73 -25.07
CA SER A 59 17.42 1.21 -24.58
C SER A 59 18.28 2.27 -23.88
N GLY A 60 17.72 3.45 -23.63
CA GLY A 60 18.41 4.58 -23.01
C GLY A 60 18.63 4.38 -21.51
N VAL A 61 19.68 5.01 -20.98
CA VAL A 61 19.99 5.00 -19.53
C VAL A 61 18.84 5.60 -18.71
N ALA A 62 18.18 6.64 -19.22
CA ALA A 62 17.06 7.27 -18.51
C ALA A 62 15.86 6.32 -18.35
N CYS A 63 15.46 5.64 -19.43
CA CYS A 63 14.46 4.58 -19.40
C CYS A 63 14.78 3.49 -18.35
N ALA A 64 16.02 2.99 -18.34
CA ALA A 64 16.45 1.98 -17.38
C ALA A 64 16.42 2.49 -15.92
N ASN A 65 16.80 3.74 -15.70
CA ASN A 65 16.77 4.36 -14.38
C ASN A 65 15.32 4.51 -13.87
N ASP A 66 14.42 5.02 -14.70
CA ASP A 66 13.01 5.22 -14.31
C ASP A 66 12.32 3.89 -13.98
N ILE A 67 12.58 2.82 -14.75
CA ILE A 67 12.06 1.47 -14.44
C ILE A 67 12.64 0.96 -13.11
N SER A 68 13.92 1.22 -12.84
CA SER A 68 14.54 0.85 -11.57
C SER A 68 13.97 1.64 -10.38
N GLU A 69 13.69 2.93 -10.55
CA GLU A 69 13.03 3.76 -9.54
C GLU A 69 11.62 3.24 -9.26
N ALA A 70 10.84 2.96 -10.30
CA ALA A 70 9.51 2.37 -10.19
C ALA A 70 9.52 1.05 -9.42
N SER A 71 10.48 0.16 -9.71
CA SER A 71 10.66 -1.10 -9.00
C SER A 71 10.93 -0.89 -7.50
N ALA A 72 11.75 0.11 -7.16
CA ALA A 72 12.05 0.44 -5.76
C ALA A 72 10.82 1.00 -5.03
N SER A 73 10.04 1.86 -5.68
CA SER A 73 8.80 2.43 -5.13
C SER A 73 7.72 1.34 -4.94
N LEU A 74 7.56 0.43 -5.91
CA LEU A 74 6.68 -0.74 -5.81
C LEU A 74 7.06 -1.67 -4.65
N ALA A 75 8.36 -1.88 -4.42
CA ALA A 75 8.82 -2.70 -3.30
C ALA A 75 8.44 -2.08 -1.95
N LYS A 76 8.58 -0.76 -1.79
CA LYS A 76 8.16 -0.05 -0.57
C LYS A 76 6.64 -0.11 -0.40
N ALA A 77 5.87 0.16 -1.46
CA ALA A 77 4.41 0.04 -1.42
C ALA A 77 3.97 -1.35 -0.98
N SER A 78 4.61 -2.40 -1.51
CA SER A 78 4.31 -3.78 -1.16
C SER A 78 4.60 -4.10 0.31
N ILE A 79 5.67 -3.52 0.88
CA ILE A 79 6.00 -3.66 2.31
C ILE A 79 4.90 -3.00 3.15
N ASP A 80 4.51 -1.78 2.82
CA ASP A 80 3.52 -1.01 3.58
C ASP A 80 2.14 -1.69 3.52
N ILE A 81 1.74 -2.21 2.35
CA ILE A 81 0.51 -3.01 2.22
C ILE A 81 0.58 -4.30 3.04
N ASN A 82 1.72 -4.98 3.04
CA ASN A 82 1.88 -6.19 3.86
C ASN A 82 1.80 -5.89 5.36
N ASN A 83 2.29 -4.73 5.80
CA ASN A 83 2.11 -4.27 7.17
C ASN A 83 0.63 -3.96 7.45
N ALA A 84 -0.05 -3.25 6.55
CA ALA A 84 -1.48 -2.95 6.66
C ALA A 84 -2.35 -4.21 6.78
N VAL A 85 -2.04 -5.30 6.06
CA VAL A 85 -2.74 -6.60 6.21
C VAL A 85 -2.73 -7.09 7.66
N THR A 86 -1.62 -6.87 8.37
CA THR A 86 -1.47 -7.29 9.77
C THR A 86 -2.15 -6.29 10.72
N ASP A 87 -1.91 -5.00 10.48
CA ASP A 87 -2.24 -3.93 11.42
C ASP A 87 -3.71 -3.51 11.34
N CYS A 88 -4.36 -3.66 10.19
CA CYS A 88 -5.79 -3.45 9.99
C CYS A 88 -6.68 -4.59 10.51
N GLY A 89 -6.11 -5.55 11.24
CA GLY A 89 -6.84 -6.65 11.85
C GLY A 89 -8.04 -6.17 12.68
N GLY A 90 -9.25 -6.60 12.28
CA GLY A 90 -10.49 -6.26 12.98
C GLY A 90 -11.21 -4.99 12.50
N GLN A 91 -10.69 -4.30 11.49
CA GLN A 91 -11.33 -3.11 10.88
C GLN A 91 -12.56 -3.45 10.03
N GLY A 92 -12.73 -4.71 9.62
CA GLY A 92 -13.91 -5.17 8.87
C GLY A 92 -13.52 -5.96 7.62
N SER A 93 -14.50 -6.63 7.00
CA SER A 93 -14.24 -7.44 5.80
C SER A 93 -13.94 -6.58 4.57
N GLN A 94 -14.57 -5.40 4.42
CA GLN A 94 -14.34 -4.52 3.27
C GLN A 94 -12.92 -3.96 3.28
N CYS A 95 -12.47 -3.38 4.41
CA CYS A 95 -11.08 -2.97 4.62
C CYS A 95 -10.07 -4.08 4.24
N ALA A 96 -10.32 -5.33 4.66
CA ALA A 96 -9.45 -6.45 4.32
C ALA A 96 -9.48 -6.82 2.83
N ASP A 97 -10.64 -6.74 2.19
CA ASP A 97 -10.83 -7.00 0.76
C ASP A 97 -10.13 -5.94 -0.10
N ASP A 98 -10.20 -4.66 0.29
CA ASP A 98 -9.56 -3.54 -0.43
C ASP A 98 -8.03 -3.63 -0.33
N ILE A 99 -7.49 -3.87 0.87
CA ILE A 99 -6.04 -4.08 1.07
C ILE A 99 -5.56 -5.28 0.26
N SER A 100 -6.32 -6.37 0.24
CA SER A 100 -5.97 -7.58 -0.52
C SER A 100 -6.01 -7.33 -2.04
N THR A 101 -6.97 -6.54 -2.51
CA THR A 101 -7.06 -6.12 -3.92
C THR A 101 -5.87 -5.24 -4.29
N CYS A 102 -5.53 -4.27 -3.44
CA CYS A 102 -4.35 -3.44 -3.63
C CYS A 102 -3.06 -4.28 -3.68
N ALA A 103 -2.91 -5.25 -2.78
CA ALA A 103 -1.76 -6.15 -2.76
C ALA A 103 -1.64 -6.95 -4.07
N TYR A 104 -2.76 -7.45 -4.59
CA TYR A 104 -2.81 -8.16 -5.86
C TYR A 104 -2.39 -7.26 -7.03
N ASP A 105 -2.96 -6.06 -7.13
CA ASP A 105 -2.64 -5.13 -8.22
C ASP A 105 -1.18 -4.67 -8.18
N LEU A 106 -0.61 -4.45 -6.99
CA LEU A 106 0.82 -4.17 -6.81
C LEU A 106 1.71 -5.33 -7.29
N ALA A 107 1.32 -6.58 -6.99
CA ALA A 107 2.06 -7.74 -7.44
C ALA A 107 2.06 -7.84 -8.97
N VAL A 108 0.91 -7.57 -9.61
CA VAL A 108 0.82 -7.57 -11.08
C VAL A 108 1.57 -6.38 -11.69
N ALA A 109 1.51 -5.19 -11.10
CA ALA A 109 2.31 -4.05 -11.53
C ALA A 109 3.82 -4.32 -11.45
N SER A 110 4.26 -4.99 -10.38
CA SER A 110 5.64 -5.42 -10.19
C SER A 110 6.09 -6.40 -11.26
N PHE A 111 5.25 -7.39 -11.59
CA PHE A 111 5.51 -8.32 -12.69
C PHE A 111 5.74 -7.58 -14.02
N TRP A 112 4.86 -6.64 -14.39
CA TRP A 112 5.02 -5.90 -15.64
C TRP A 112 6.22 -4.94 -15.63
N THR A 113 6.58 -4.41 -14.47
CA THR A 113 7.77 -3.58 -14.32
C THR A 113 9.06 -4.40 -14.51
N GLU A 114 9.07 -5.65 -14.03
CA GLU A 114 10.17 -6.60 -14.27
C GLU A 114 10.27 -7.00 -15.76
N GLU A 115 9.14 -7.28 -16.41
CA GLU A 115 9.10 -7.54 -17.85
C GLU A 115 9.61 -6.33 -18.65
N ALA A 116 9.23 -5.11 -18.27
CA ALA A 116 9.75 -3.90 -18.88
C ALA A 116 11.28 -3.80 -18.72
N ALA A 117 11.82 -4.08 -17.53
CA ALA A 117 13.26 -4.07 -17.29
C ALA A 117 14.03 -5.02 -18.23
N SER A 118 13.43 -6.17 -18.56
CA SER A 118 13.99 -7.12 -19.53
C SER A 118 13.83 -6.63 -20.98
N ASN A 119 12.60 -6.24 -21.35
CA ASN A 119 12.20 -6.04 -22.74
C ASN A 119 12.60 -4.67 -23.31
N CYS A 120 12.80 -3.65 -22.48
CA CYS A 120 13.19 -2.31 -22.96
C CYS A 120 14.56 -2.27 -23.66
N SER A 121 15.46 -3.17 -23.30
CA SER A 121 16.75 -3.33 -23.97
C SER A 121 16.69 -4.09 -25.30
N THR A 122 15.59 -4.82 -25.58
CA THR A 122 15.51 -5.77 -26.70
C THR A 122 14.41 -5.46 -27.70
N SER A 123 13.30 -4.85 -27.27
CA SER A 123 12.12 -4.60 -28.09
C SER A 123 11.34 -3.39 -27.59
N ALA A 124 11.38 -2.29 -28.35
CA ALA A 124 10.64 -1.07 -28.03
C ALA A 124 9.12 -1.30 -27.94
N THR A 125 8.57 -2.20 -28.77
CA THR A 125 7.15 -2.54 -28.74
C THR A 125 6.77 -3.30 -27.47
N ALA A 126 7.56 -4.30 -27.08
CA ALA A 126 7.31 -5.06 -25.85
C ALA A 126 7.48 -4.16 -24.62
N CYS A 127 8.55 -3.37 -24.58
CA CYS A 127 8.80 -2.34 -23.58
C CYS A 127 7.59 -1.42 -23.35
N THR A 128 7.05 -0.84 -24.43
CA THR A 128 5.92 0.07 -24.33
C THR A 128 4.67 -0.64 -23.81
N TYR A 129 4.46 -1.90 -24.20
CA TYR A 129 3.36 -2.71 -23.71
C TYR A 129 3.51 -3.00 -22.21
N ASP A 130 4.69 -3.41 -21.77
CA ASP A 130 4.95 -3.75 -20.38
C ASP A 130 4.80 -2.53 -19.47
N ILE A 131 5.33 -1.36 -19.87
CA ILE A 131 5.16 -0.09 -19.16
C ILE A 131 3.67 0.31 -19.09
N ALA A 132 2.91 0.14 -20.17
CA ALA A 132 1.48 0.43 -20.18
C ALA A 132 0.69 -0.51 -19.24
N MET A 133 1.09 -1.78 -19.17
CA MET A 133 0.48 -2.75 -18.27
C MET A 133 0.84 -2.45 -16.81
N ALA A 134 2.08 -2.10 -16.50
CA ALA A 134 2.49 -1.63 -15.17
C ALA A 134 1.67 -0.39 -14.75
N SER A 135 1.51 0.58 -15.65
CA SER A 135 0.69 1.79 -15.43
C SER A 135 -0.76 1.45 -15.10
N LYS A 136 -1.36 0.52 -15.84
CA LYS A 136 -2.74 0.08 -15.62
C LYS A 136 -2.92 -0.48 -14.20
N TYR A 137 -2.03 -1.37 -13.78
CA TYR A 137 -2.16 -2.03 -12.48
C TYR A 137 -1.80 -1.10 -11.31
N LEU A 138 -0.90 -0.13 -11.50
CA LEU A 138 -0.70 0.95 -10.53
C LEU A 138 -1.95 1.81 -10.36
N ALA A 139 -2.68 2.11 -11.45
CA ALA A 139 -3.94 2.83 -11.36
C ALA A 139 -5.02 2.02 -10.61
N LEU A 140 -5.09 0.71 -10.81
CA LEU A 140 -6.00 -0.17 -10.08
C LEU A 140 -5.62 -0.27 -8.60
N ALA A 141 -4.34 -0.44 -8.28
CA ALA A 141 -3.84 -0.39 -6.91
C ALA A 141 -4.17 0.95 -6.23
N GLY A 142 -4.04 2.06 -6.96
CA GLY A 142 -4.42 3.40 -6.50
C GLY A 142 -5.91 3.54 -6.19
N ILE A 143 -6.78 2.87 -6.93
CA ILE A 143 -8.23 2.81 -6.63
C ILE A 143 -8.45 1.99 -5.36
N ALA A 144 -7.91 0.77 -5.31
CA ALA A 144 -8.08 -0.15 -4.18
C ALA A 144 -7.55 0.44 -2.86
N ILE A 145 -6.40 1.12 -2.87
CA ILE A 145 -5.89 1.77 -1.66
C ILE A 145 -6.72 2.99 -1.26
N GLY A 146 -7.33 3.68 -2.23
CA GLY A 146 -8.29 4.75 -1.98
C GLY A 146 -9.56 4.25 -1.31
N ASP A 147 -10.07 3.10 -1.74
CA ASP A 147 -11.21 2.42 -1.12
C ASP A 147 -10.85 1.95 0.30
N ALA A 148 -9.65 1.39 0.51
CA ALA A 148 -9.16 1.01 1.83
C ALA A 148 -9.08 2.20 2.81
N ILE A 149 -8.73 3.42 2.34
CA ILE A 149 -8.77 4.63 3.19
C ILE A 149 -10.19 4.95 3.67
N ALA A 150 -11.22 4.60 2.90
CA ALA A 150 -12.61 4.87 3.25
C ALA A 150 -13.22 3.80 4.17
N ASP A 151 -12.79 2.55 3.99
CA ASP A 151 -13.40 1.38 4.65
C ASP A 151 -12.61 0.88 5.87
N CYS A 152 -11.39 1.39 6.09
CA CYS A 152 -10.60 1.30 7.32
C CYS A 152 -10.62 2.65 8.09
#